data_AF-G4T676-F1
#
_entry.id   AF-G4T676-F1
#
_cell.length_a   1.000
_cell.length_b   1.000
_cell.length_c   1.000
_cell.angle_alpha   90.00
_cell.angle_beta   90.00
_cell.angle_gamma   90.00
#
_symmetry.space_group_name_H-M   'P 1'
#
loop_
_entity.id
_entity.type
_entity.pdbx_description
1 polymer ?
#
loop_
_entity_poly.entity_id
_entity_poly.type
_entity_poly.pdbx_seq_one_letter_code
_entity_poly.pdbx_strand_id
1 'polypeptide(L)'
;MSPLIFQLVPDSQARSRAVVAPGQTVKPGQVILRSSSLATSLLPKSRGQRCDECCRQTTVKACSRCKEAFYCDTRCQSAAWKSHHRTTCALLSNGYRAKHPYISQPEGKQADLDLLITLYGLVATSQPSMFEQSNWAVRREPTLLPEEPLECFSTLLPHSGQVGPPYIPTTFGKTQAEFLKEAWARFENNNFVLHNISSMVPNSGAYAHGIFPHASRGFNHSCSPNAWPAFVLEQRQAWLEIRALISIKESEEITIPYLDPALSLPERQARLKATYGFDCTCSRCDLEKKLPLPTELPRYTLLVEQELTTYVFPGSPDEFQVDGSNLDLLRQLPAHLGAVRHELFFKSLSKRFEDHVHDGPYEDAWTIGRALLALCILVYPPNYPLIGYYGLELAKASWNAHISDLVTPWARRLSRLLDFIEPILAIVALEEEGQNDGLGVCKTLRDMLMEDASSG
;
A
#
# COMPACT_ATOMS: atom_id res chain seq x y z
N MET A 1 -22.50 -21.50 1.24
CA MET A 1 -21.40 -20.57 0.95
C MET A 1 -22.02 -19.34 0.30
N SER A 2 -21.78 -18.15 0.82
CA SER A 2 -22.17 -16.92 0.11
C SER A 2 -21.47 -16.92 -1.26
N PRO A 3 -22.15 -16.49 -2.35
CA PRO A 3 -21.51 -16.41 -3.65
C PRO A 3 -20.28 -15.49 -3.56
N LEU A 4 -19.18 -15.91 -4.17
CA LEU A 4 -17.97 -15.10 -4.24
C LEU A 4 -18.28 -13.76 -4.92
N ILE A 5 -17.67 -12.68 -4.44
CA ILE A 5 -17.86 -11.33 -5.00
C ILE A 5 -17.30 -11.24 -6.42
N PHE A 6 -16.26 -12.02 -6.70
CA PHE A 6 -15.56 -12.05 -7.98
C PHE A 6 -15.30 -13.49 -8.43
N GLN A 7 -15.03 -13.64 -9.73
CA GLN A 7 -14.61 -14.89 -10.35
C GLN A 7 -13.36 -14.65 -11.19
N LEU A 8 -12.55 -15.70 -11.38
CA LEU A 8 -11.41 -15.64 -12.29
C LEU A 8 -11.86 -15.98 -13.71
N VAL A 9 -11.55 -15.09 -14.66
CA VAL A 9 -11.77 -15.31 -16.10
C VAL A 9 -10.40 -15.46 -16.77
N PRO A 10 -10.17 -16.50 -17.60
CA PRO A 10 -8.91 -16.65 -18.32
C PRO A 10 -8.54 -15.40 -19.13
N ASP A 11 -7.25 -15.07 -19.16
CA ASP A 11 -6.71 -13.99 -19.96
C ASP A 11 -5.70 -14.54 -20.97
N SER A 12 -5.69 -14.01 -22.19
CA SER A 12 -4.80 -14.48 -23.25
C SER A 12 -3.40 -13.86 -23.20
N GLN A 13 -3.21 -12.78 -22.44
CA GLN A 13 -1.98 -12.00 -22.38
C GLN A 13 -1.38 -11.92 -20.98
N ALA A 14 -2.19 -12.11 -19.94
CA ALA A 14 -1.80 -12.08 -18.54
C ALA A 14 -2.30 -13.33 -17.80
N ARG A 15 -2.10 -13.34 -16.47
CA ARG A 15 -2.82 -14.25 -15.57
C ARG A 15 -4.33 -13.98 -15.63
N SER A 16 -5.13 -14.97 -15.23
CA SER A 16 -6.59 -14.83 -15.15
C SER A 16 -7.03 -13.53 -14.44
N ARG A 17 -8.06 -12.87 -14.98
CA ARG A 17 -8.62 -11.60 -14.47
C ARG A 17 -9.67 -11.87 -13.38
N ALA A 18 -9.59 -11.19 -12.24
CA ALA A 18 -10.70 -11.11 -11.30
C ALA A 18 -11.76 -10.14 -11.82
N VAL A 19 -12.94 -10.64 -12.15
CA VAL A 19 -14.09 -9.81 -12.54
C VAL A 19 -15.22 -9.95 -11.54
N VAL A 20 -16.00 -8.89 -11.33
CA VAL A 20 -17.20 -8.95 -10.48
C VAL A 20 -18.14 -10.03 -11.01
N ALA A 21 -18.61 -10.90 -10.11
CA ALA A 21 -19.43 -12.06 -10.48
C ALA A 21 -20.78 -11.64 -11.10
N PRO A 22 -21.39 -12.51 -11.94
CA PRO A 22 -22.68 -12.22 -12.57
C PRO A 22 -23.79 -11.87 -11.57
N GLY A 23 -24.60 -10.87 -11.90
CA GLY A 23 -25.68 -10.36 -11.06
C GLY A 23 -25.23 -9.55 -9.83
N GLN A 24 -23.94 -9.23 -9.71
CA GLN A 24 -23.40 -8.48 -8.57
C GLN A 24 -22.92 -7.08 -8.95
N THR A 25 -22.85 -6.21 -7.95
CA THR A 25 -22.22 -4.89 -8.04
C THR A 25 -21.48 -4.66 -6.74
N VAL A 26 -20.24 -4.19 -6.83
CA VAL A 26 -19.41 -3.85 -5.68
C VAL A 26 -19.57 -2.36 -5.40
N LYS A 27 -19.87 -2.02 -4.15
CA LYS A 27 -20.03 -0.62 -3.70
C LYS A 27 -18.68 -0.05 -3.23
N PRO A 28 -18.46 1.27 -3.30
CA PRO A 28 -17.30 1.91 -2.67
C PRO A 28 -17.19 1.50 -1.20
N GLY A 29 -15.97 1.18 -0.75
CA GLY A 29 -15.65 0.72 0.60
C GLY A 29 -15.92 -0.76 0.86
N GLN A 30 -16.60 -1.47 -0.03
CA GLN A 30 -16.87 -2.90 0.13
C GLN A 30 -15.56 -3.71 0.08
N VAL A 31 -15.38 -4.61 1.06
CA VAL A 31 -14.29 -5.59 1.08
C VAL A 31 -14.60 -6.71 0.09
N ILE A 32 -13.80 -6.80 -0.97
CA ILE A 32 -13.91 -7.77 -2.06
C ILE A 32 -13.26 -9.11 -1.68
N LEU A 33 -12.07 -9.02 -1.09
CA LEU A 33 -11.31 -10.15 -0.56
C LEU A 33 -10.74 -9.74 0.79
N ARG A 34 -10.79 -10.64 1.77
CA ARG A 34 -10.01 -10.55 3.00
C ARG A 34 -9.17 -11.82 3.14
N SER A 35 -7.85 -11.67 3.21
CA SER A 35 -6.90 -12.78 3.32
C SER A 35 -5.91 -12.51 4.43
N SER A 36 -5.67 -13.51 5.30
CA SER A 36 -4.53 -13.47 6.21
C SER A 36 -3.22 -13.63 5.43
N SER A 37 -2.13 -13.13 5.99
CA SER A 37 -0.79 -13.41 5.47
C SER A 37 -0.43 -14.87 5.68
N LEU A 38 0.19 -15.48 4.68
CA LEU A 38 0.84 -16.79 4.80
C LEU A 38 2.13 -16.66 5.61
N ALA A 39 2.90 -15.61 5.36
CA ALA A 39 4.12 -15.26 6.08
C ALA A 39 4.34 -13.75 6.02
N THR A 40 5.05 -13.21 7.01
CA THR A 40 5.52 -11.82 7.05
C THR A 40 6.97 -11.74 7.51
N SER A 41 7.66 -10.67 7.13
CA SER A 41 8.98 -10.32 7.64
C SER A 41 9.13 -8.80 7.74
N LEU A 42 9.70 -8.32 8.85
CA LEU A 42 9.95 -6.89 9.04
C LEU A 42 11.11 -6.42 8.15
N LEU A 43 10.99 -5.21 7.62
CA LEU A 43 12.12 -4.49 7.04
C LEU A 43 13.20 -4.26 8.11
N PRO A 44 14.50 -4.24 7.75
CA PRO A 44 15.59 -4.01 8.69
C PRO A 44 15.39 -2.81 9.61
N LYS A 45 14.96 -1.66 9.06
CA LYS A 45 14.68 -0.43 9.81
C LYS A 45 13.57 -0.56 10.87
N SER A 46 12.73 -1.60 10.78
CA SER A 46 11.57 -1.81 11.65
C SER A 46 11.77 -2.89 12.72
N ARG A 47 12.87 -3.64 12.65
CA ARG A 47 13.20 -4.69 13.63
C ARG A 47 13.46 -4.08 15.00
N GLY A 48 13.02 -4.76 16.06
CA GLY A 48 13.14 -4.27 17.44
C GLY A 48 12.21 -3.10 17.80
N GLN A 49 11.48 -2.54 16.83
CA GLN A 49 10.44 -1.52 17.04
C GLN A 49 9.03 -2.10 16.83
N ARG A 50 8.94 -3.20 16.07
CA ARG A 50 7.71 -3.92 15.74
C ARG A 50 7.84 -5.38 16.14
N CYS A 51 6.71 -6.01 16.42
CA CYS A 51 6.66 -7.43 16.71
C CYS A 51 6.86 -8.25 15.43
N ASP A 52 7.80 -9.20 15.42
CA ASP A 52 8.08 -10.07 14.25
C ASP A 52 6.90 -10.99 13.88
N GLU A 53 5.99 -11.28 14.83
CA GLU A 53 4.79 -12.10 14.58
C GLU A 53 3.62 -11.27 14.05
N CYS A 54 3.20 -10.25 14.82
CA CYS A 54 1.97 -9.50 14.51
C CYS A 54 2.19 -8.16 13.81
N CYS A 55 3.44 -7.80 13.51
CA CYS A 55 3.87 -6.55 12.88
C CYS A 55 3.55 -5.23 13.62
N ARG A 56 2.76 -5.25 14.69
CA ARG A 56 2.38 -4.05 15.45
C ARG A 56 3.59 -3.33 16.03
N GLN A 57 3.60 -1.99 15.94
CA GLN A 57 4.58 -1.14 16.60
C GLN A 57 4.26 -0.99 18.08
N THR A 58 5.18 -1.45 18.92
CA THR A 58 5.02 -1.43 20.38
C THR A 58 6.35 -1.78 21.04
N THR A 59 6.40 -1.72 22.38
CA THR A 59 7.55 -2.25 23.11
C THR A 59 7.63 -3.77 22.91
N VAL A 60 8.77 -4.24 22.42
CA VAL A 60 9.01 -5.66 22.13
C VAL A 60 10.17 -6.22 22.94
N LYS A 61 10.15 -7.53 23.16
CA LYS A 61 11.20 -8.28 23.86
C LYS A 61 11.86 -9.26 22.91
N ALA A 62 13.19 -9.29 22.93
CA ALA A 62 13.96 -10.21 22.13
C ALA A 62 13.78 -11.67 22.60
N CYS A 63 13.72 -12.59 21.64
CA CYS A 63 13.81 -14.02 21.88
C CYS A 63 15.08 -14.33 22.68
N SER A 64 14.92 -15.03 23.81
CA SER A 64 16.02 -15.31 24.73
C SER A 64 17.14 -16.13 24.10
N ARG A 65 16.84 -16.93 23.06
CA ARG A 65 17.78 -17.80 22.36
C ARG A 65 18.54 -17.08 21.25
N CYS A 66 17.84 -16.61 20.21
CA CYS A 66 18.50 -16.03 19.03
C CYS A 66 18.86 -14.54 19.17
N LYS A 67 18.18 -13.80 20.07
CA LYS A 67 18.31 -12.32 20.22
C LYS A 67 17.96 -11.48 18.97
N GLU A 68 17.46 -12.11 17.91
CA GLU A 68 17.21 -11.49 16.60
C GLU A 68 15.71 -11.34 16.27
N ALA A 69 14.84 -12.12 16.91
CA ALA A 69 13.39 -12.02 16.75
C ALA A 69 12.78 -11.36 18.00
N PHE A 70 11.81 -10.47 17.81
CA PHE A 70 11.24 -9.61 18.84
C PHE A 70 9.72 -9.75 18.90
N TYR A 71 9.17 -9.86 20.11
CA TYR A 71 7.74 -10.09 20.31
C TYR A 71 7.14 -9.12 21.31
N CYS A 72 5.91 -8.67 21.07
CA CYS A 72 5.21 -7.77 21.98
C CYS A 72 4.87 -8.44 23.32
N ASP A 73 4.60 -9.75 23.31
CA ASP A 73 4.30 -10.55 24.49
C ASP A 73 4.52 -12.05 24.25
N THR A 74 4.27 -12.86 25.29
CA THR A 74 4.44 -14.32 25.29
C THR A 74 3.46 -15.05 24.35
N ARG A 75 2.30 -14.45 24.02
CA ARG A 75 1.34 -15.04 23.09
C ARG A 75 1.89 -14.99 21.67
N CYS A 76 2.39 -13.84 21.23
CA CYS A 76 3.06 -13.72 19.91
C CYS A 76 4.30 -14.59 19.83
N GLN A 77 5.14 -14.62 20.87
CA GLN A 77 6.32 -15.49 20.89
C GLN A 77 5.94 -16.98 20.77
N SER A 78 4.89 -17.41 21.49
CA SER A 78 4.44 -18.80 21.45
C SER A 78 3.81 -19.19 20.11
N ALA A 79 3.08 -18.27 19.48
CA ALA A 79 2.51 -18.46 18.14
C ALA A 79 3.63 -18.63 17.11
N ALA A 80 4.58 -17.69 17.06
CA ALA A 80 5.76 -17.76 16.19
C ALA A 80 6.55 -19.05 16.40
N TRP A 81 6.80 -19.42 17.67
CA TRP A 81 7.56 -20.63 18.02
C TRP A 81 6.89 -21.89 17.47
N LYS A 82 5.56 -21.98 17.58
CA LYS A 82 4.79 -23.12 17.08
C LYS A 82 4.72 -23.14 15.56
N SER A 83 4.63 -21.99 14.89
CA SER A 83 4.38 -21.92 13.44
C SER A 83 5.65 -22.05 12.60
N HIS A 84 6.72 -21.33 12.93
CA HIS A 84 7.91 -21.26 12.07
C HIS A 84 9.22 -21.03 12.83
N HIS A 85 9.19 -20.25 13.92
CA HIS A 85 10.41 -19.77 14.56
C HIS A 85 11.22 -20.89 15.23
N ARG A 86 10.61 -21.95 15.76
CA ARG A 86 11.39 -23.07 16.35
C ARG A 86 12.39 -23.65 15.36
N THR A 87 11.98 -23.81 14.11
CA THR A 87 12.79 -24.36 13.01
C THR A 87 13.86 -23.39 12.54
N THR A 88 13.59 -22.08 12.60
CA THR A 88 14.47 -21.04 12.04
C THR A 88 15.33 -20.32 13.09
N CYS A 89 15.04 -20.49 14.39
CA CYS A 89 15.71 -19.79 15.49
C CYS A 89 17.22 -20.05 15.53
N ALA A 90 17.64 -21.28 15.25
CA ALA A 90 19.06 -21.64 15.22
C ALA A 90 19.83 -20.90 14.12
N LEU A 91 19.20 -20.66 12.96
CA LEU A 91 19.78 -19.89 11.87
C LEU A 91 20.08 -18.45 12.31
N LEU A 92 19.09 -17.82 12.95
CA LEU A 92 19.20 -16.46 13.46
C LEU A 92 20.25 -16.37 14.58
N SER A 93 20.25 -17.34 15.52
CA SER A 93 21.23 -17.42 16.61
C SER A 93 22.68 -17.52 16.14
N ASN A 94 22.92 -18.01 14.92
CA ASN A 94 24.25 -18.10 14.32
C ASN A 94 24.66 -16.81 13.59
N GLY A 95 23.95 -15.71 13.80
CA GLY A 95 24.28 -14.40 13.24
C GLY A 95 24.08 -14.31 11.72
N TYR A 96 23.10 -15.04 11.18
CA TYR A 96 22.79 -15.03 9.73
C TYR A 96 22.67 -13.60 9.16
N ARG A 97 21.96 -12.72 9.88
CA ARG A 97 21.71 -11.33 9.46
C ARG A 97 22.95 -10.43 9.50
N ALA A 98 23.98 -10.83 10.24
CA ALA A 98 25.24 -10.08 10.33
C ALA A 98 26.28 -10.54 9.30
N LYS A 99 25.99 -11.59 8.50
CA LYS A 99 26.95 -12.20 7.59
C LYS A 99 26.81 -11.68 6.16
N HIS A 100 27.92 -11.58 5.45
CA HIS A 100 27.92 -11.35 4.01
C HIS A 100 27.44 -12.62 3.27
N PRO A 101 26.66 -12.48 2.17
CA PRO A 101 26.17 -11.26 1.54
C PRO A 101 24.82 -10.76 2.04
N TYR A 102 24.24 -11.33 3.12
CA TYR A 102 22.95 -10.84 3.63
C TYR A 102 23.00 -9.34 3.94
N ILE A 103 23.98 -8.93 4.76
CA ILE A 103 24.08 -7.54 5.25
C ILE A 103 24.32 -6.51 4.12
N SER A 104 24.86 -6.95 2.98
CA SER A 104 25.09 -6.10 1.82
C SER A 104 23.90 -6.02 0.86
N GLN A 105 22.82 -6.76 1.10
CA GLN A 105 21.61 -6.64 0.29
C GLN A 105 20.84 -5.35 0.61
N PRO A 106 20.12 -4.76 -0.37
CA PRO A 106 19.13 -3.72 -0.09
C PRO A 106 18.08 -4.17 0.92
N GLU A 107 17.50 -3.24 1.68
CA GLU A 107 16.55 -3.54 2.77
C GLU A 107 15.40 -4.46 2.33
N GLY A 108 14.79 -4.19 1.17
CA GLY A 108 13.71 -5.02 0.63
C GLY A 108 14.15 -6.46 0.37
N LYS A 109 15.36 -6.65 -0.18
CA LYS A 109 15.93 -8.00 -0.39
C LYS A 109 16.28 -8.71 0.92
N GLN A 110 16.71 -7.98 1.95
CA GLN A 110 16.89 -8.56 3.28
C GLN A 110 15.57 -9.04 3.88
N ALA A 111 14.49 -8.27 3.72
CA ALA A 111 13.16 -8.68 4.16
C ALA A 111 12.65 -9.89 3.37
N ASP A 112 12.85 -9.94 2.05
CA ASP A 112 12.51 -11.10 1.22
C ASP A 112 13.28 -12.37 1.66
N LEU A 113 14.57 -12.24 1.96
CA LEU A 113 15.35 -13.37 2.49
C LEU A 113 14.81 -13.88 3.82
N ASP A 114 14.45 -12.98 4.73
CA ASP A 114 13.82 -13.34 6.00
C ASP A 114 12.44 -13.98 5.78
N LEU A 115 11.67 -13.45 4.82
CA LEU A 115 10.34 -13.96 4.46
C LEU A 115 10.42 -15.40 3.94
N LEU A 116 11.45 -15.72 3.16
CA LEU A 116 11.72 -17.07 2.66
C LEU A 116 12.03 -18.02 3.81
N ILE A 117 12.81 -17.58 4.80
CA ILE A 117 13.12 -18.35 6.00
C ILE A 117 11.86 -18.61 6.82
N THR A 118 11.01 -17.59 7.00
CA THR A 118 9.71 -17.74 7.68
C THR A 118 8.82 -18.74 6.95
N LEU A 119 8.69 -18.63 5.63
CA LEU A 119 7.92 -19.57 4.80
C LEU A 119 8.46 -20.99 4.94
N TYR A 120 9.78 -21.18 4.86
CA TYR A 120 10.40 -22.50 5.07
C TYR A 120 10.03 -23.09 6.44
N GLY A 121 10.13 -22.29 7.51
CA GLY A 121 9.78 -22.73 8.86
C GLY A 121 8.31 -23.15 8.98
N LEU A 122 7.42 -22.40 8.32
CA LEU A 122 6.00 -22.71 8.25
C LEU A 122 5.73 -24.02 7.50
N VAL A 123 6.33 -24.22 6.33
CA VAL A 123 6.18 -25.45 5.54
C VAL A 123 6.71 -26.64 6.31
N ALA A 124 7.90 -26.53 6.92
CA ALA A 124 8.50 -27.61 7.69
C ALA A 124 7.63 -28.06 8.87
N THR A 125 6.86 -27.15 9.44
CA THR A 125 5.99 -27.43 10.59
C THR A 125 4.62 -27.96 10.15
N SER A 126 4.01 -27.35 9.14
CA SER A 126 2.60 -27.57 8.80
C SER A 126 2.40 -28.58 7.67
N GLN A 127 3.27 -28.61 6.67
CA GLN A 127 3.13 -29.43 5.46
C GLN A 127 4.50 -29.90 4.92
N PRO A 128 5.27 -30.69 5.69
CA PRO A 128 6.62 -31.10 5.30
C PRO A 128 6.67 -31.96 4.03
N SER A 129 5.57 -32.64 3.67
CA SER A 129 5.47 -33.42 2.43
C SER A 129 5.62 -32.56 1.16
N MET A 130 5.36 -31.26 1.22
CA MET A 130 5.55 -30.37 0.07
C MET A 130 7.01 -30.23 -0.36
N PHE A 131 7.96 -30.48 0.54
CA PHE A 131 9.37 -30.50 0.22
C PHE A 131 9.73 -31.59 -0.80
N GLU A 132 9.02 -32.71 -0.78
CA GLU A 132 9.24 -33.85 -1.67
C GLU A 132 8.47 -33.71 -3.00
N GLN A 133 7.47 -32.84 -3.05
CA GLN A 133 6.58 -32.64 -4.22
C GLN A 133 7.11 -31.57 -5.20
N SER A 134 8.42 -31.55 -5.47
CA SER A 134 9.19 -30.51 -6.20
C SER A 134 8.76 -30.15 -7.64
N ASN A 135 7.53 -30.44 -8.05
CA ASN A 135 6.91 -30.07 -9.33
C ASN A 135 6.14 -28.74 -9.27
N TRP A 136 6.59 -27.75 -8.50
CA TRP A 136 5.98 -26.41 -8.46
C TRP A 136 6.00 -25.73 -9.84
N ALA A 137 6.94 -26.13 -10.71
CA ALA A 137 7.07 -25.64 -12.07
C ALA A 137 5.99 -26.17 -13.04
N VAL A 138 5.22 -27.22 -12.68
CA VAL A 138 4.25 -27.87 -13.58
C VAL A 138 2.87 -27.91 -12.94
N ARG A 139 2.14 -26.79 -12.93
CA ARG A 139 0.70 -26.80 -12.68
C ARG A 139 -0.01 -25.85 -13.64
N ARG A 140 -1.06 -26.37 -14.30
CA ARG A 140 -1.98 -25.60 -15.14
C ARG A 140 -2.54 -24.46 -14.31
N GLU A 141 -2.72 -23.27 -14.91
CA GLU A 141 -3.43 -22.19 -14.22
C GLU A 141 -4.76 -22.73 -13.68
N PRO A 142 -4.97 -22.74 -12.36
CA PRO A 142 -6.22 -23.25 -11.82
C PRO A 142 -7.33 -22.31 -12.26
N THR A 143 -8.44 -22.89 -12.72
CA THR A 143 -9.63 -22.15 -13.15
C THR A 143 -10.33 -21.44 -11.99
N LEU A 144 -10.07 -21.88 -10.76
CA LEU A 144 -10.57 -21.32 -9.51
C LEU A 144 -9.39 -20.93 -8.61
N LEU A 145 -9.62 -20.02 -7.67
CA LEU A 145 -8.65 -19.76 -6.61
C LEU A 145 -8.56 -20.98 -5.69
N PRO A 146 -7.37 -21.58 -5.47
CA PRO A 146 -7.20 -22.62 -4.46
C PRO A 146 -7.60 -22.09 -3.09
N GLU A 147 -8.25 -22.92 -2.26
CA GLU A 147 -8.70 -22.51 -0.91
C GLU A 147 -7.53 -22.41 0.08
N GLU A 148 -6.56 -23.33 -0.03
CA GLU A 148 -5.41 -23.38 0.85
C GLU A 148 -4.35 -22.35 0.41
N PRO A 149 -3.96 -21.38 1.26
CA PRO A 149 -3.04 -20.31 0.87
C PRO A 149 -1.70 -20.82 0.33
N LEU A 150 -1.18 -21.90 0.92
CA LEU A 150 0.11 -22.47 0.55
C LEU A 150 0.07 -23.18 -0.80
N GLU A 151 -1.05 -23.85 -1.11
CA GLU A 151 -1.31 -24.37 -2.45
C GLU A 151 -1.43 -23.21 -3.45
N CYS A 152 -2.22 -22.18 -3.12
CA CYS A 152 -2.34 -20.98 -3.94
C CYS A 152 -0.97 -20.34 -4.22
N PHE A 153 -0.09 -20.25 -3.21
CA PHE A 153 1.26 -19.72 -3.36
C PHE A 153 2.09 -20.50 -4.38
N SER A 154 1.99 -21.83 -4.36
CA SER A 154 2.71 -22.68 -5.31
C SER A 154 2.30 -22.45 -6.78
N THR A 155 1.08 -21.96 -7.01
CA THR A 155 0.55 -21.65 -8.35
C THR A 155 0.89 -20.25 -8.86
N LEU A 156 1.52 -19.41 -8.04
CA LEU A 156 1.89 -18.05 -8.44
C LEU A 156 2.97 -18.07 -9.52
N LEU A 157 2.90 -17.09 -10.43
CA LEU A 157 3.83 -16.98 -11.54
C LEU A 157 5.23 -16.62 -11.01
N PRO A 158 6.28 -17.38 -11.41
CA PRO A 158 7.64 -17.04 -11.06
C PRO A 158 8.07 -15.77 -11.82
N HIS A 159 8.92 -14.98 -11.20
CA HIS A 159 9.60 -13.86 -11.82
C HIS A 159 10.68 -14.39 -12.78
N SER A 160 10.56 -14.02 -14.06
CA SER A 160 11.36 -14.58 -15.16
C SER A 160 12.86 -14.33 -15.09
N GLY A 161 13.32 -13.35 -14.28
CA GLY A 161 14.73 -12.97 -14.13
C GLY A 161 15.47 -13.54 -12.91
N GLN A 162 14.82 -14.37 -12.08
CA GLN A 162 15.37 -14.79 -10.78
C GLN A 162 16.18 -16.09 -10.88
N VAL A 163 17.43 -16.05 -10.45
CA VAL A 163 18.37 -17.20 -10.51
C VAL A 163 18.33 -18.05 -9.22
N GLY A 164 17.75 -17.53 -8.15
CA GLY A 164 17.69 -18.12 -6.82
C GLY A 164 18.05 -17.10 -5.73
N PRO A 165 17.89 -17.46 -4.44
CA PRO A 165 18.18 -16.55 -3.34
C PRO A 165 19.67 -16.18 -3.31
N PRO A 166 20.03 -14.90 -3.13
CA PRO A 166 21.42 -14.44 -3.20
C PRO A 166 22.30 -15.07 -2.11
N TYR A 167 21.70 -15.46 -0.99
CA TYR A 167 22.38 -16.20 0.06
C TYR A 167 21.43 -16.91 1.01
N ILE A 168 21.71 -18.18 1.22
CA ILE A 168 21.17 -18.99 2.30
C ILE A 168 22.35 -19.75 2.91
N PRO A 169 22.53 -19.75 4.24
CA PRO A 169 23.63 -20.47 4.86
C PRO A 169 23.62 -21.94 4.46
N THR A 170 24.77 -22.49 4.06
CA THR A 170 24.88 -23.87 3.53
C THR A 170 24.45 -24.96 4.51
N THR A 171 24.37 -24.66 5.80
CA THR A 171 23.82 -25.57 6.82
C THR A 171 22.29 -25.55 6.88
N PHE A 172 21.66 -24.49 6.37
CA PHE A 172 20.22 -24.29 6.37
C PHE A 172 19.62 -24.73 5.04
N GLY A 173 18.67 -25.65 5.08
CA GLY A 173 17.93 -26.07 3.89
C GLY A 173 18.79 -26.75 2.81
N LYS A 174 19.98 -27.27 3.15
CA LYS A 174 20.84 -28.01 2.19
C LYS A 174 20.10 -29.19 1.55
N THR A 175 19.19 -29.81 2.29
CA THR A 175 18.33 -30.91 1.81
C THR A 175 17.08 -30.43 1.09
N GLN A 176 16.85 -29.11 1.01
CA GLN A 176 15.64 -28.47 0.49
C GLN A 176 15.97 -27.29 -0.46
N ALA A 177 17.09 -27.39 -1.17
CA ALA A 177 17.59 -26.31 -2.02
C ALA A 177 16.62 -25.99 -3.17
N GLU A 178 16.00 -27.03 -3.74
CA GLU A 178 15.01 -26.95 -4.81
C GLU A 178 13.76 -26.18 -4.35
N PHE A 179 13.21 -26.52 -3.18
CA PHE A 179 12.09 -25.79 -2.58
C PHE A 179 12.43 -24.31 -2.40
N LEU A 180 13.60 -24.01 -1.83
CA LEU A 180 14.03 -22.63 -1.56
C LEU A 180 14.17 -21.83 -2.86
N LYS A 181 14.72 -22.45 -3.92
CA LYS A 181 14.84 -21.84 -5.25
C LYS A 181 13.46 -21.58 -5.88
N GLU A 182 12.56 -22.56 -5.85
CA GLU A 182 11.21 -22.45 -6.42
C GLU A 182 10.32 -21.44 -5.68
N ALA A 183 10.41 -21.40 -4.35
CA ALA A 183 9.72 -20.40 -3.54
C ALA A 183 10.26 -19.00 -3.82
N TRP A 184 11.58 -18.85 -3.81
CA TRP A 184 12.24 -17.58 -4.09
C TRP A 184 11.91 -17.04 -5.49
N ALA A 185 11.77 -17.90 -6.49
CA ALA A 185 11.39 -17.48 -7.84
C ALA A 185 10.03 -16.76 -7.88
N ARG A 186 9.18 -16.89 -6.85
CA ARG A 186 7.88 -16.22 -6.74
C ARG A 186 7.91 -14.95 -5.90
N PHE A 187 9.07 -14.58 -5.36
CA PHE A 187 9.23 -13.36 -4.56
C PHE A 187 9.42 -12.14 -5.47
N GLU A 188 9.40 -10.94 -4.89
CA GLU A 188 9.40 -9.63 -5.57
C GLU A 188 8.12 -9.34 -6.38
N ASN A 189 7.68 -10.25 -7.26
CA ASN A 189 6.52 -10.06 -8.13
C ASN A 189 5.18 -10.55 -7.53
N ASN A 190 5.20 -11.17 -6.35
CA ASN A 190 3.99 -11.58 -5.63
C ASN A 190 3.93 -11.13 -4.17
N ASN A 191 4.99 -10.50 -3.67
CA ASN A 191 5.05 -10.02 -2.28
C ASN A 191 4.30 -8.70 -2.16
N PHE A 192 3.67 -8.47 -1.01
CA PHE A 192 3.09 -7.18 -0.66
C PHE A 192 3.99 -6.46 0.33
N VAL A 193 4.20 -5.17 0.12
CA VAL A 193 4.85 -4.30 1.09
C VAL A 193 3.78 -3.81 2.07
N LEU A 194 3.86 -4.22 3.32
CA LEU A 194 3.02 -3.70 4.39
C LEU A 194 3.54 -2.31 4.78
N HIS A 195 2.62 -1.35 4.85
CA HIS A 195 2.95 0.02 5.16
C HIS A 195 1.83 0.70 5.95
N ASN A 196 2.19 1.71 6.72
CA ASN A 196 1.22 2.68 7.24
C ASN A 196 1.05 3.78 6.21
N ILE A 197 -0.18 4.27 6.06
CA ILE A 197 -0.48 5.43 5.20
C ILE A 197 -0.21 6.75 5.94
N SER A 198 0.11 6.67 7.23
CA SER A 198 0.41 7.77 8.15
C SER A 198 1.74 8.49 7.89
N SER A 199 2.26 8.48 6.66
CA SER A 199 3.54 9.12 6.35
C SER A 199 3.47 9.90 5.05
N MET A 200 3.90 11.17 5.12
CA MET A 200 3.84 12.14 4.03
C MET A 200 4.74 11.78 2.84
N VAL A 201 5.68 10.85 2.99
CA VAL A 201 6.54 10.41 1.88
C VAL A 201 6.08 9.04 1.37
N PRO A 202 5.83 8.86 0.07
CA PRO A 202 5.52 7.55 -0.50
C PRO A 202 6.56 6.48 -0.09
N ASN A 203 6.08 5.32 0.36
CA ASN A 203 6.89 4.19 0.86
C ASN A 203 7.70 4.42 2.15
N SER A 204 7.72 5.62 2.73
CA SER A 204 8.41 5.84 4.01
C SER A 204 7.76 5.07 5.16
N GLY A 205 6.44 4.92 5.11
CA GLY A 205 5.64 4.11 6.05
C GLY A 205 5.77 2.60 5.86
N ALA A 206 6.52 2.11 4.88
CA ALA A 206 6.76 0.67 4.70
C ALA A 206 7.53 0.10 5.91
N TYR A 207 7.07 -1.03 6.44
CA TYR A 207 7.67 -1.66 7.62
C TYR A 207 7.87 -3.17 7.51
N ALA A 208 7.21 -3.85 6.56
CA ALA A 208 7.34 -5.29 6.38
C ALA A 208 7.02 -5.73 4.95
N HIS A 209 7.43 -6.95 4.59
CA HIS A 209 6.93 -7.68 3.44
C HIS A 209 6.01 -8.82 3.90
N GLY A 210 5.06 -9.21 3.06
CA GLY A 210 4.14 -10.31 3.35
C GLY A 210 3.70 -11.07 2.11
N ILE A 211 3.37 -12.34 2.31
CA ILE A 211 2.84 -13.23 1.27
C ILE A 211 1.31 -13.32 1.46
N PHE A 212 0.55 -12.89 0.46
CA PHE A 212 -0.93 -12.96 0.45
C PHE A 212 -1.42 -13.66 -0.83
N PRO A 213 -1.33 -15.00 -0.88
CA PRO A 213 -1.43 -15.75 -2.13
C PRO A 213 -2.73 -15.50 -2.91
N HIS A 214 -3.87 -15.44 -2.23
CA HIS A 214 -5.16 -15.19 -2.87
C HIS A 214 -5.23 -13.82 -3.55
N ALA A 215 -4.69 -12.78 -2.90
CA ALA A 215 -4.63 -11.44 -3.49
C ALA A 215 -3.61 -11.40 -4.63
N SER A 216 -2.43 -12.00 -4.44
CA SER A 216 -1.40 -12.10 -5.47
C SER A 216 -1.88 -12.88 -6.68
N ARG A 217 -2.77 -13.87 -6.54
CA ARG A 217 -3.32 -14.63 -7.67
C ARG A 217 -4.51 -13.94 -8.34
N GLY A 218 -5.29 -13.19 -7.56
CA GLY A 218 -6.60 -12.68 -7.98
C GLY A 218 -6.57 -11.37 -8.77
N PHE A 219 -5.80 -10.36 -8.35
CA PHE A 219 -6.08 -8.98 -8.78
C PHE A 219 -4.99 -8.40 -9.66
N ASN A 220 -5.31 -8.04 -10.90
CA ASN A 220 -4.34 -7.47 -11.84
C ASN A 220 -4.03 -5.99 -11.56
N HIS A 221 -3.02 -5.49 -12.26
CA HIS A 221 -2.60 -4.10 -12.17
C HIS A 221 -3.44 -3.14 -13.01
N SER A 222 -3.71 -1.95 -12.47
CA SER A 222 -3.99 -0.74 -13.26
C SER A 222 -3.28 0.47 -12.63
N CYS A 223 -2.82 1.42 -13.46
CA CYS A 223 -2.32 2.72 -12.97
C CYS A 223 -3.46 3.69 -12.60
N SER A 224 -4.71 3.32 -12.89
CA SER A 224 -5.94 3.95 -12.40
C SER A 224 -6.83 2.84 -11.81
N PRO A 225 -6.44 2.27 -10.67
CA PRO A 225 -7.12 1.11 -10.09
C PRO A 225 -8.50 1.49 -9.56
N ASN A 226 -9.41 0.50 -9.51
CA ASN A 226 -10.73 0.63 -8.91
C ASN A 226 -10.82 -0.02 -7.51
N ALA A 227 -9.75 -0.65 -7.04
CA ALA A 227 -9.62 -1.18 -5.70
C ALA A 227 -8.23 -0.88 -5.09
N TRP A 228 -8.13 -0.93 -3.76
CA TRP A 228 -6.90 -0.70 -3.02
C TRP A 228 -6.60 -1.84 -2.02
N PRO A 229 -5.34 -2.29 -1.90
CA PRO A 229 -4.89 -3.22 -0.87
C PRO A 229 -4.71 -2.53 0.49
N ALA A 230 -5.67 -2.67 1.39
CA ALA A 230 -5.58 -2.19 2.77
C ALA A 230 -5.01 -3.27 3.70
N PHE A 231 -4.11 -2.88 4.61
CA PHE A 231 -3.54 -3.79 5.61
C PHE A 231 -4.19 -3.56 6.97
N VAL A 232 -4.62 -4.63 7.62
CA VAL A 232 -5.25 -4.60 8.95
C VAL A 232 -4.48 -5.54 9.87
N LEU A 233 -4.03 -5.03 11.03
CA LEU A 233 -3.34 -5.84 12.04
C LEU A 233 -4.31 -6.25 13.14
N GLU A 234 -4.99 -7.36 12.94
CA GLU A 234 -6.01 -7.87 13.84
C GLU A 234 -5.65 -9.28 14.35
N GLN A 235 -6.02 -9.58 15.60
CA GLN A 235 -5.88 -10.93 16.17
C GLN A 235 -4.46 -11.49 16.11
N ARG A 236 -3.44 -10.62 16.11
CA ARG A 236 -2.00 -10.95 16.01
C ARG A 236 -1.56 -11.46 14.64
N GLN A 237 -2.34 -11.17 13.60
CA GLN A 237 -2.06 -11.54 12.22
C GLN A 237 -2.12 -10.27 11.36
N ALA A 238 -1.31 -10.23 10.31
CA ALA A 238 -1.51 -9.26 9.24
C ALA A 238 -2.57 -9.77 8.27
N TRP A 239 -3.57 -8.94 8.01
CA TRP A 239 -4.62 -9.18 7.03
C TRP A 239 -4.47 -8.21 5.88
N LEU A 240 -4.79 -8.68 4.67
CA LEU A 240 -4.93 -7.88 3.48
C LEU A 240 -6.40 -7.87 3.07
N GLU A 241 -6.94 -6.68 2.91
CA GLU A 241 -8.29 -6.44 2.42
C GLU A 241 -8.22 -5.70 1.09
N ILE A 242 -8.83 -6.28 0.05
CA ILE A 242 -9.02 -5.59 -1.22
C ILE A 242 -10.33 -4.82 -1.14
N ARG A 243 -10.25 -3.49 -1.06
CA ARG A 243 -11.40 -2.60 -0.88
C ARG A 243 -11.69 -1.84 -2.15
N ALA A 244 -12.95 -1.79 -2.56
CA ALA A 244 -13.35 -1.01 -3.73
C ALA A 244 -13.23 0.50 -3.46
N LEU A 245 -12.56 1.22 -4.35
CA LEU A 245 -12.45 2.67 -4.29
C LEU A 245 -13.67 3.35 -4.91
N ILE A 246 -14.26 2.73 -5.92
CA ILE A 246 -15.43 3.21 -6.66
C ILE A 246 -16.44 2.06 -6.82
N SER A 247 -17.61 2.35 -7.37
CA SER A 247 -18.55 1.29 -7.74
C SER A 247 -17.96 0.46 -8.89
N ILE A 248 -18.04 -0.86 -8.80
CA ILE A 248 -17.56 -1.79 -9.83
C ILE A 248 -18.72 -2.70 -10.25
N LYS A 249 -19.08 -2.67 -11.53
CA LYS A 249 -20.23 -3.39 -12.08
C LYS A 249 -19.87 -4.84 -12.38
N GLU A 250 -20.91 -5.66 -12.54
CA GLU A 250 -20.79 -7.02 -13.07
C GLU A 250 -19.85 -7.07 -14.29
N SER A 251 -19.00 -8.11 -14.33
CA SER A 251 -18.03 -8.36 -15.40
C SER A 251 -16.92 -7.31 -15.58
N GLU A 252 -16.92 -6.21 -14.82
CA GLU A 252 -15.77 -5.31 -14.78
C GLU A 252 -14.62 -5.96 -14.02
N GLU A 253 -13.40 -5.78 -14.52
CA GLU A 253 -12.19 -6.26 -13.87
C GLU A 253 -11.87 -5.43 -12.62
N ILE A 254 -11.52 -6.13 -11.55
CA ILE A 254 -11.06 -5.54 -10.30
C ILE A 254 -9.54 -5.47 -10.36
N THR A 255 -9.01 -4.25 -10.27
CA THR A 255 -7.57 -3.97 -10.39
C THR A 255 -7.05 -3.20 -9.19
N ILE A 256 -5.80 -3.51 -8.81
CA ILE A 256 -5.06 -2.86 -7.74
C ILE A 256 -3.78 -2.20 -8.29
N PRO A 257 -3.20 -1.20 -7.61
CA PRO A 257 -1.89 -0.69 -8.01
C PRO A 257 -0.78 -1.64 -7.53
N TYR A 258 0.14 -2.02 -8.43
CA TYR A 258 1.36 -2.75 -8.08
C TYR A 258 2.52 -1.81 -7.76
N LEU A 259 2.39 -0.57 -8.22
CA LEU A 259 3.34 0.51 -8.09
C LEU A 259 2.55 1.76 -7.72
N ASP A 260 3.21 2.73 -7.09
CA ASP A 260 2.61 4.02 -6.81
C ASP A 260 2.15 4.71 -8.10
N PRO A 261 0.85 5.03 -8.25
CA PRO A 261 0.33 5.80 -9.37
C PRO A 261 1.03 7.15 -9.61
N ALA A 262 1.71 7.75 -8.62
CA ALA A 262 2.45 9.00 -8.79
C ALA A 262 3.77 8.87 -9.56
N LEU A 263 4.29 7.66 -9.77
CA LEU A 263 5.47 7.45 -10.62
C LEU A 263 5.21 7.89 -12.06
N SER A 264 6.24 8.33 -12.77
CA SER A 264 6.11 8.76 -14.16
C SER A 264 5.76 7.60 -15.10
N LEU A 265 5.13 7.87 -16.24
CA LEU A 265 4.80 6.82 -17.23
C LEU A 265 6.03 5.96 -17.60
N PRO A 266 7.21 6.53 -17.94
CA PRO A 266 8.40 5.73 -18.24
C PRO A 266 8.83 4.85 -17.08
N GLU A 267 8.83 5.38 -15.84
CA GLU A 267 9.18 4.58 -14.65
C GLU A 267 8.19 3.45 -14.41
N ARG A 268 6.88 3.71 -14.52
CA ARG A 268 5.84 2.68 -14.33
C ARG A 268 6.02 1.56 -15.35
N GLN A 269 6.18 1.89 -16.64
CA GLN A 269 6.39 0.88 -17.69
C GLN A 269 7.68 0.08 -17.46
N ALA A 270 8.79 0.74 -17.16
CA ALA A 270 10.07 0.08 -16.92
C ALA A 270 10.01 -0.88 -15.72
N ARG A 271 9.42 -0.45 -14.60
CA ARG A 271 9.29 -1.29 -13.39
C ARG A 271 8.29 -2.44 -13.58
N LEU A 272 7.16 -2.21 -14.25
CA LEU A 272 6.20 -3.28 -14.57
C LEU A 272 6.84 -4.34 -15.47
N LYS A 273 7.58 -3.90 -16.49
CA LYS A 273 8.30 -4.82 -17.39
C LYS A 273 9.36 -5.61 -16.65
N ALA A 274 10.17 -4.94 -15.84
CA ALA A 274 11.26 -5.57 -15.10
C ALA A 274 10.76 -6.56 -14.04
N THR A 275 9.78 -6.16 -13.22
CA THR A 275 9.31 -6.97 -12.07
C THR A 275 8.22 -7.98 -12.45
N TYR A 276 7.31 -7.63 -13.36
CA TYR A 276 6.11 -8.42 -13.65
C TYR A 276 6.05 -8.94 -15.10
N GLY A 277 6.97 -8.50 -15.98
CA GLY A 277 7.10 -9.04 -17.34
C GLY A 277 6.13 -8.48 -18.38
N PHE A 278 5.28 -7.50 -18.04
CA PHE A 278 4.26 -6.97 -18.96
C PHE A 278 4.35 -5.45 -19.15
N ASP A 279 3.78 -4.97 -20.26
CA ASP A 279 3.62 -3.55 -20.58
C ASP A 279 2.17 -3.13 -20.27
N CYS A 280 1.97 -2.08 -19.48
CA CYS A 280 0.63 -1.68 -19.06
C CYS A 280 -0.09 -0.85 -20.13
N THR A 281 -1.31 -1.28 -20.48
CA THR A 281 -2.20 -0.62 -21.46
C THR A 281 -3.49 -0.13 -20.80
N CYS A 282 -3.46 0.19 -19.51
CA CYS A 282 -4.63 0.76 -18.84
C CYS A 282 -4.98 2.15 -19.41
N SER A 283 -6.22 2.59 -19.19
CA SER A 283 -6.74 3.88 -19.67
C SER A 283 -5.84 5.08 -19.32
N ARG A 284 -5.22 5.07 -18.14
CA ARG A 284 -4.26 6.11 -17.75
C ARG A 284 -2.99 6.08 -18.58
N CYS A 285 -2.38 4.90 -18.76
CA CYS A 285 -1.17 4.76 -19.56
C CYS A 285 -1.42 5.16 -21.02
N ASP A 286 -2.57 4.78 -21.59
CA ASP A 286 -2.92 5.13 -22.96
C ASP A 286 -3.23 6.62 -23.15
N LEU A 287 -3.75 7.28 -22.11
CA LEU A 287 -3.90 8.73 -22.08
C LEU A 287 -2.52 9.42 -21.99
N GLU A 288 -1.69 9.05 -21.00
CA GLU A 288 -0.40 9.71 -20.76
C GLU A 288 0.59 9.53 -21.92
N LYS A 289 0.52 8.42 -22.69
CA LYS A 289 1.30 8.25 -23.94
C LYS A 289 1.04 9.35 -24.98
N LYS A 290 -0.13 9.98 -24.94
CA LYS A 290 -0.55 11.05 -25.86
C LYS A 290 -0.20 12.45 -25.33
N LEU A 291 0.22 12.55 -24.07
CA LEU A 291 0.63 13.80 -23.45
C LEU A 291 2.16 13.97 -23.56
N PRO A 292 2.68 15.21 -23.69
CA PRO A 292 4.13 15.45 -23.61
C PRO A 292 4.71 14.91 -22.31
N LEU A 293 5.93 14.36 -22.32
CA LEU A 293 6.59 13.95 -21.07
C LEU A 293 7.00 15.19 -20.27
N PRO A 294 6.72 15.26 -18.95
CA PRO A 294 7.19 16.35 -18.11
C PRO A 294 8.68 16.15 -17.80
N THR A 295 9.57 16.75 -18.59
CA THR A 295 11.03 16.60 -18.44
C THR A 295 11.66 17.61 -17.49
N GLU A 296 10.95 18.69 -17.17
CA GLU A 296 11.41 19.75 -16.27
C GLU A 296 10.44 19.90 -15.09
N LEU A 297 10.99 20.18 -13.91
CA LEU A 297 10.21 20.59 -12.75
C LEU A 297 9.52 21.94 -13.04
N PRO A 298 8.28 22.17 -12.55
CA PRO A 298 7.61 23.45 -12.74
C PRO A 298 8.45 24.66 -12.28
N ARG A 299 8.60 25.66 -13.15
CA ARG A 299 9.14 26.99 -12.80
C ARG A 299 8.02 27.82 -12.16
N TYR A 300 8.36 28.72 -11.23
CA TYR A 300 7.38 29.55 -10.51
C TYR A 300 6.33 28.73 -9.73
N THR A 301 6.81 27.87 -8.83
CA THR A 301 6.00 26.83 -8.19
C THR A 301 4.73 27.36 -7.51
N LEU A 302 4.77 28.51 -6.84
CA LEU A 302 3.59 29.09 -6.18
C LEU A 302 2.45 29.43 -7.15
N LEU A 303 2.75 30.01 -8.31
CA LEU A 303 1.72 30.32 -9.31
C LEU A 303 1.14 29.02 -9.88
N VAL A 304 2.00 28.05 -10.20
CA VAL A 304 1.59 26.74 -10.70
C VAL A 304 0.72 25.99 -9.68
N GLU A 305 1.05 26.08 -8.39
CA GLU A 305 0.27 25.51 -7.28
C GLU A 305 -1.13 26.15 -7.20
N GLN A 306 -1.22 27.47 -7.34
CA GLN A 306 -2.50 28.19 -7.35
C GLN A 306 -3.35 27.86 -8.58
N GLU A 307 -2.75 27.83 -9.76
CA GLU A 307 -3.42 27.46 -11.01
C GLU A 307 -3.90 26.00 -10.99
N LEU A 308 -3.07 25.08 -10.48
CA LEU A 308 -3.46 23.68 -10.28
C LEU A 308 -4.63 23.56 -9.30
N THR A 309 -4.57 24.29 -8.18
CA THR A 309 -5.65 24.29 -7.18
C THR A 309 -6.95 24.78 -7.79
N THR A 310 -6.91 25.89 -8.54
CA THR A 310 -8.09 26.47 -9.20
C THR A 310 -8.63 25.57 -10.31
N TYR A 311 -7.75 24.86 -11.02
CA TYR A 311 -8.14 23.91 -12.06
C TYR A 311 -8.91 22.71 -11.49
N VAL A 312 -8.45 22.16 -10.36
CA VAL A 312 -9.07 20.97 -9.74
C VAL A 312 -10.26 21.34 -8.85
N PHE A 313 -10.20 22.48 -8.19
CA PHE A 313 -11.25 23.03 -7.32
C PHE A 313 -11.73 24.38 -7.87
N PRO A 314 -12.58 24.41 -8.91
CA PRO A 314 -12.99 25.64 -9.58
C PRO A 314 -13.99 26.50 -8.77
N GLY A 315 -14.44 26.01 -7.62
CA GLY A 315 -15.35 26.71 -6.72
C GLY A 315 -14.70 27.86 -5.96
N SER A 316 -15.34 28.29 -4.87
CA SER A 316 -14.77 29.35 -4.02
C SER A 316 -13.45 28.91 -3.35
N PRO A 317 -12.59 29.84 -2.87
CA PRO A 317 -11.28 29.50 -2.29
C PRO A 317 -11.30 28.54 -1.09
N ASP A 318 -12.44 28.26 -0.49
CA ASP A 318 -12.54 27.30 0.62
C ASP A 318 -13.36 26.04 0.24
N GLU A 319 -13.71 25.88 -1.03
CA GLU A 319 -14.43 24.72 -1.56
C GLU A 319 -13.49 23.64 -2.12
N PHE A 320 -13.99 22.40 -2.07
CA PHE A 320 -13.31 21.18 -2.52
C PHE A 320 -14.14 20.41 -3.55
N GLN A 321 -15.01 21.10 -4.29
CA GLN A 321 -15.77 20.47 -5.37
C GLN A 321 -14.83 20.07 -6.51
N VAL A 322 -14.96 18.83 -6.96
CA VAL A 322 -14.19 18.27 -8.09
C VAL A 322 -15.13 17.94 -9.23
N ASP A 323 -14.82 18.42 -10.43
CA ASP A 323 -15.63 18.18 -11.62
C ASP A 323 -15.06 17.02 -12.45
N GLY A 324 -15.66 15.83 -12.29
CA GLY A 324 -15.33 14.63 -13.06
C GLY A 324 -14.29 13.71 -12.41
N SER A 325 -13.81 12.72 -13.17
CA SER A 325 -12.80 11.77 -12.68
C SER A 325 -11.38 12.32 -12.84
N ASN A 326 -10.41 11.70 -12.14
CA ASN A 326 -8.99 11.99 -12.30
C ASN A 326 -8.51 11.85 -13.77
N LEU A 327 -9.07 10.89 -14.53
CA LEU A 327 -8.77 10.74 -15.95
C LEU A 327 -9.35 11.87 -16.81
N ASP A 328 -10.51 12.42 -16.42
CA ASP A 328 -11.10 13.57 -17.10
C ASP A 328 -10.29 14.83 -16.86
N LEU A 329 -9.87 15.06 -15.61
CA LEU A 329 -8.95 16.14 -15.23
C LEU A 329 -7.61 16.00 -15.94
N LEU A 330 -7.05 14.79 -16.04
CA LEU A 330 -5.78 14.58 -16.73
C LEU A 330 -5.90 14.81 -18.24
N ARG A 331 -7.03 14.45 -18.85
CA ARG A 331 -7.30 14.64 -20.29
C ARG A 331 -7.47 16.12 -20.64
N GLN A 332 -8.07 16.90 -19.75
CA GLN A 332 -8.37 18.31 -19.95
C GLN A 332 -7.28 19.23 -19.37
N LEU A 333 -6.18 18.66 -18.84
CA LEU A 333 -5.12 19.40 -18.17
C LEU A 333 -4.54 20.48 -19.12
N PRO A 334 -4.60 21.77 -18.74
CA PRO A 334 -4.03 22.84 -19.54
C PRO A 334 -2.55 22.62 -19.82
N ALA A 335 -2.10 22.93 -21.05
CA ALA A 335 -0.74 22.64 -21.49
C ALA A 335 0.35 23.25 -20.58
N HIS A 336 0.12 24.46 -20.04
CA HIS A 336 1.04 25.12 -19.12
C HIS A 336 1.17 24.41 -17.77
N LEU A 337 0.11 23.71 -17.32
CA LEU A 337 0.14 22.87 -16.13
C LEU A 337 0.72 21.47 -16.40
N GLY A 338 1.09 21.15 -17.63
CA GLY A 338 1.62 19.83 -18.00
C GLY A 338 2.82 19.37 -17.16
N ALA A 339 3.60 20.31 -16.62
CA ALA A 339 4.79 20.08 -15.80
C ALA A 339 4.48 19.58 -14.38
N VAL A 340 3.26 19.76 -13.85
CA VAL A 340 2.90 19.27 -12.50
C VAL A 340 2.96 17.76 -12.39
N ARG A 341 2.95 17.04 -13.52
CA ARG A 341 3.12 15.59 -13.61
C ARG A 341 4.57 15.13 -13.45
N HIS A 342 5.52 16.04 -13.29
CA HIS A 342 6.91 15.71 -13.04
C HIS A 342 7.04 14.97 -11.69
N GLU A 343 7.78 13.86 -11.65
CA GLU A 343 7.87 12.96 -10.49
C GLU A 343 8.37 13.63 -9.20
N LEU A 344 9.22 14.65 -9.34
CA LEU A 344 9.75 15.42 -8.20
C LEU A 344 8.78 16.49 -7.69
N PHE A 345 7.76 16.89 -8.47
CA PHE A 345 6.83 17.93 -8.05
C PHE A 345 5.99 17.47 -6.85
N PHE A 346 5.43 16.26 -6.93
CA PHE A 346 4.71 15.65 -5.81
C PHE A 346 5.57 15.57 -4.55
N LYS A 347 6.81 15.06 -4.68
CA LYS A 347 7.74 14.92 -3.56
C LYS A 347 8.09 16.26 -2.93
N SER A 348 8.35 17.29 -3.76
CA SER A 348 8.67 18.64 -3.29
C SER A 348 7.49 19.27 -2.56
N LEU A 349 6.28 19.15 -3.11
CA LEU A 349 5.08 19.74 -2.54
C LEU A 349 4.70 19.06 -1.22
N SER A 350 4.76 17.72 -1.18
CA SER A 350 4.50 16.96 0.05
C SER A 350 5.52 17.26 1.15
N LYS A 351 6.81 17.40 0.81
CA LYS A 351 7.84 17.73 1.80
C LYS A 351 7.61 19.12 2.40
N ARG A 352 7.25 20.11 1.56
CA ARG A 352 6.93 21.46 2.01
C ARG A 352 5.67 21.48 2.87
N PHE A 353 4.67 20.68 2.55
CA PHE A 353 3.48 20.55 3.39
C PHE A 353 3.84 20.04 4.78
N GLU A 354 4.62 18.95 4.86
CA GLU A 354 5.14 18.38 6.10
C GLU A 354 5.87 19.42 6.97
N ASP A 355 6.66 20.30 6.35
CA ASP A 355 7.41 21.35 7.07
C ASP A 355 6.52 22.39 7.78
N HIS A 356 5.24 22.53 7.40
CA HIS A 356 4.36 23.60 7.90
C HIS A 356 3.09 23.08 8.59
N VAL A 357 2.65 21.85 8.29
CA VAL A 357 1.33 21.34 8.70
C VAL A 357 1.17 21.16 10.22
N HIS A 358 2.26 20.87 10.94
CA HIS A 358 2.20 20.64 12.38
C HIS A 358 2.39 21.92 13.20
N ASP A 359 3.36 22.75 12.83
CA ASP A 359 3.82 23.89 13.64
C ASP A 359 3.54 25.25 12.97
N GLY A 360 2.99 25.26 11.76
CA GLY A 360 2.77 26.47 10.97
C GLY A 360 4.04 26.99 10.26
N PRO A 361 3.97 28.17 9.61
CA PRO A 361 2.79 29.05 9.47
C PRO A 361 1.61 28.37 8.75
N TYR A 362 0.43 28.43 9.36
CA TYR A 362 -0.72 27.64 8.89
C TYR A 362 -1.36 28.12 7.59
N GLU A 363 -1.21 29.40 7.21
CA GLU A 363 -1.61 29.88 5.87
C GLU A 363 -0.79 29.25 4.75
N ASP A 364 0.51 29.05 4.98
CA ASP A 364 1.37 28.34 4.04
C ASP A 364 1.00 26.86 4.00
N ALA A 365 0.76 26.23 5.17
CA ALA A 365 0.26 24.87 5.25
C ALA A 365 -1.07 24.70 4.48
N TRP A 366 -1.97 25.67 4.58
CA TRP A 366 -3.25 25.68 3.87
C TRP A 366 -3.07 25.76 2.36
N THR A 367 -2.28 26.73 1.90
CA THR A 367 -2.03 26.95 0.48
C THR A 367 -1.35 25.73 -0.16
N ILE A 368 -0.29 25.23 0.47
CA ILE A 368 0.48 24.08 0.00
C ILE A 368 -0.38 22.80 0.08
N GLY A 369 -1.10 22.61 1.18
CA GLY A 369 -1.94 21.43 1.40
C GLY A 369 -3.08 21.33 0.39
N ARG A 370 -3.71 22.46 0.02
CA ARG A 370 -4.73 22.47 -1.04
C ARG A 370 -4.15 22.13 -2.41
N ALA A 371 -2.99 22.69 -2.76
CA ALA A 371 -2.30 22.33 -3.99
C ALA A 371 -1.90 20.84 -4.01
N LEU A 372 -1.50 20.29 -2.86
CA LEU A 372 -1.16 18.88 -2.71
C LEU A 372 -2.38 17.97 -2.87
N LEU A 373 -3.52 18.34 -2.30
CA LEU A 373 -4.79 17.66 -2.50
C LEU A 373 -5.23 17.70 -3.96
N ALA A 374 -5.11 18.87 -4.62
CA ALA A 374 -5.41 19.01 -6.04
C ALA A 374 -4.53 18.08 -6.89
N LEU A 375 -3.23 18.04 -6.58
CA LEU A 375 -2.30 17.12 -7.24
C LEU A 375 -2.66 15.65 -6.98
N CYS A 376 -3.06 15.30 -5.75
CA CYS A 376 -3.49 13.94 -5.42
C CYS A 376 -4.73 13.53 -6.22
N ILE A 377 -5.71 14.41 -6.39
CA ILE A 377 -6.94 14.15 -7.17
C ILE A 377 -6.62 14.01 -8.66
N LEU A 378 -5.65 14.76 -9.17
CA LEU A 378 -5.19 14.61 -10.55
C LEU A 378 -4.47 13.26 -10.79
N VAL A 379 -3.68 12.81 -9.81
CA VAL A 379 -2.78 11.65 -9.93
C VAL A 379 -3.45 10.34 -9.54
N TYR A 380 -4.22 10.33 -8.46
CA TYR A 380 -4.80 9.12 -7.88
C TYR A 380 -6.29 8.97 -8.27
N PRO A 381 -6.81 7.73 -8.33
CA PRO A 381 -8.24 7.51 -8.58
C PRO A 381 -9.09 8.09 -7.43
N PRO A 382 -10.41 8.26 -7.64
CA PRO A 382 -11.31 8.72 -6.59
C PRO A 382 -11.20 7.86 -5.32
N ASN A 383 -11.34 8.52 -4.16
CA ASN A 383 -11.28 7.90 -2.84
C ASN A 383 -9.94 7.22 -2.49
N TYR A 384 -8.86 7.47 -3.22
CA TYR A 384 -7.57 6.86 -2.90
C TYR A 384 -7.07 7.28 -1.51
N PRO A 385 -6.45 6.38 -0.72
CA PRO A 385 -6.13 6.64 0.68
C PRO A 385 -5.30 7.89 0.97
N LEU A 386 -4.35 8.24 0.10
CA LEU A 386 -3.53 9.44 0.26
C LEU A 386 -4.35 10.75 0.23
N ILE A 387 -5.48 10.78 -0.49
CA ILE A 387 -6.37 11.94 -0.51
C ILE A 387 -6.97 12.14 0.89
N GLY A 388 -7.43 11.06 1.52
CA GLY A 388 -7.93 11.07 2.89
C GLY A 388 -6.86 11.46 3.90
N TYR A 389 -5.64 10.93 3.75
CA TYR A 389 -4.52 11.24 4.67
C TYR A 389 -4.10 12.72 4.63
N TYR A 390 -3.74 13.25 3.46
CA TYR A 390 -3.34 14.67 3.36
C TYR A 390 -4.49 15.62 3.73
N GLY A 391 -5.73 15.22 3.43
CA GLY A 391 -6.91 15.98 3.81
C GLY A 391 -7.11 16.01 5.32
N LEU A 392 -6.88 14.89 6.01
CA LEU A 392 -6.95 14.81 7.47
C LEU A 392 -5.84 15.64 8.14
N GLU A 393 -4.61 15.57 7.63
CA GLU A 393 -3.50 16.39 8.13
C GLU A 393 -3.78 17.89 7.94
N LEU A 394 -4.34 18.27 6.80
CA LEU A 394 -4.77 19.65 6.55
C LEU A 394 -5.92 20.08 7.47
N ALA A 395 -6.82 19.16 7.83
CA ALA A 395 -7.90 19.43 8.78
C ALA A 395 -7.35 19.66 10.20
N LYS A 396 -6.40 18.85 10.65
CA LYS A 396 -5.69 19.05 11.93
C LYS A 396 -4.99 20.42 11.95
N ALA A 397 -4.28 20.78 10.87
CA ALA A 397 -3.63 22.08 10.74
C ALA A 397 -4.63 23.25 10.76
N SER A 398 -5.78 23.09 10.09
CA SER A 398 -6.84 24.11 10.07
C SER A 398 -7.45 24.33 11.46
N TRP A 399 -7.58 23.27 12.26
CA TRP A 399 -7.98 23.40 13.66
C TRP A 399 -6.93 24.14 14.49
N ASN A 400 -5.65 23.77 14.36
CA ASN A 400 -4.56 24.46 15.06
C ASN A 400 -4.48 25.94 14.68
N ALA A 401 -4.80 26.27 13.43
CA ALA A 401 -4.88 27.64 12.95
C ALA A 401 -6.08 28.38 13.55
N HIS A 402 -7.26 27.76 13.60
CA HIS A 402 -8.48 28.32 14.20
C HIS A 402 -8.27 28.74 15.66
N ILE A 403 -7.65 27.89 16.48
CA ILE A 403 -7.37 28.21 17.88
C ILE A 403 -6.28 29.29 18.05
N SER A 404 -5.47 29.52 17.01
CA SER A 404 -4.35 30.48 17.03
C SER A 404 -4.75 31.85 16.47
N ASP A 405 -5.72 31.90 15.55
CA ASP A 405 -6.20 33.09 14.87
C ASP A 405 -7.70 32.99 14.58
N LEU A 406 -8.50 33.73 15.35
CA LEU A 406 -9.96 33.76 15.23
C LEU A 406 -10.47 34.73 14.14
N VAL A 407 -9.60 35.51 13.50
CA VAL A 407 -9.99 36.50 12.48
C VAL A 407 -10.15 35.84 11.11
N THR A 408 -9.27 34.90 10.81
CA THR A 408 -9.30 34.14 9.55
C THR A 408 -10.43 33.08 9.60
N PRO A 409 -11.12 32.78 8.49
CA PRO A 409 -12.29 31.88 8.48
C PRO A 409 -11.92 30.38 8.59
N TRP A 410 -11.01 30.02 9.50
CA TRP A 410 -10.52 28.66 9.70
C TRP A 410 -11.61 27.65 10.07
N ALA A 411 -12.57 28.03 10.91
CA ALA A 411 -13.73 27.17 11.22
C ALA A 411 -14.50 26.76 9.96
N ARG A 412 -14.71 27.72 9.02
CA ARG A 412 -15.38 27.44 7.75
C ARG A 412 -14.54 26.52 6.87
N ARG A 413 -13.24 26.82 6.73
CA ARG A 413 -12.28 26.02 5.98
C ARG A 413 -12.24 24.57 6.48
N LEU A 414 -12.14 24.40 7.80
CA LEU A 414 -12.15 23.09 8.45
C LEU A 414 -13.46 22.35 8.19
N SER A 415 -14.62 22.99 8.39
CA SER A 415 -15.91 22.35 8.12
C SER A 415 -16.03 21.86 6.68
N ARG A 416 -15.64 22.69 5.70
CA ARG A 416 -15.69 22.31 4.27
C ARG A 416 -14.74 21.17 3.94
N LEU A 417 -13.56 21.18 4.54
CA LEU A 417 -12.57 20.12 4.36
C LEU A 417 -13.05 18.80 4.98
N LEU A 418 -13.66 18.83 6.17
CA LEU A 418 -14.25 17.65 6.81
C LEU A 418 -15.38 17.04 5.94
N ASP A 419 -16.26 17.88 5.40
CA ASP A 419 -17.31 17.43 4.46
C ASP A 419 -16.73 16.73 3.21
N PHE A 420 -15.56 17.17 2.75
CA PHE A 420 -14.87 16.58 1.61
C PHE A 420 -14.18 15.24 1.94
N ILE A 421 -13.49 15.14 3.07
CA ILE A 421 -12.62 13.99 3.37
C ILE A 421 -13.32 12.84 4.09
N GLU A 422 -14.38 13.09 4.85
CA GLU A 422 -15.09 12.04 5.61
C GLU A 422 -15.63 10.91 4.73
N PRO A 423 -16.30 11.19 3.59
CA PRO A 423 -16.75 10.13 2.69
C PRO A 423 -15.59 9.28 2.14
N ILE A 424 -14.44 9.90 1.90
CA ILE A 424 -13.22 9.23 1.42
C ILE A 424 -12.70 8.30 2.51
N LEU A 425 -12.53 8.82 3.73
CA LEU A 425 -12.04 8.07 4.89
C LEU A 425 -12.95 6.89 5.25
N ALA A 426 -14.28 7.04 5.06
CA ALA A 426 -15.25 5.97 5.22
C ALA A 426 -15.07 4.82 4.22
N ILE A 427 -14.55 5.10 3.02
CA ILE A 427 -14.30 4.09 1.99
C ILE A 427 -12.99 3.34 2.28
N VAL A 428 -11.92 4.07 2.59
CA VAL A 428 -10.58 3.47 2.72
C VAL A 428 -10.27 2.88 4.08
N ALA A 429 -11.02 3.27 5.13
CA ALA A 429 -10.80 2.85 6.51
C ALA A 429 -9.32 3.02 6.93
N LEU A 430 -8.83 4.27 6.94
CA LEU A 430 -7.47 4.57 7.41
C LEU A 430 -7.34 4.24 8.91
N GLU A 431 -6.88 3.04 9.22
CA GLU A 431 -6.48 2.66 10.57
C GLU A 431 -5.04 3.13 10.82
N GLU A 432 -4.85 4.08 11.72
CA GLU A 432 -3.55 4.29 12.36
C GLU A 432 -3.39 3.29 13.50
N GLU A 433 -2.21 2.67 13.62
CA GLU A 433 -1.94 1.71 14.68
C GLU A 433 -2.10 2.36 16.06
N GLY A 434 -3.25 2.14 16.70
CA GLY A 434 -3.38 2.23 18.15
C GLY A 434 -4.08 3.44 18.77
N GLN A 435 -5.09 4.07 18.13
CA GLN A 435 -6.39 4.41 18.77
C GLN A 435 -7.30 5.38 18.02
N ASN A 436 -6.87 6.06 16.96
CA ASN A 436 -7.75 6.92 16.19
C ASN A 436 -7.72 6.54 14.70
N ASP A 437 -8.80 5.93 14.23
CA ASP A 437 -9.04 5.86 12.79
C ASP A 437 -9.28 7.29 12.25
N GLY A 438 -9.01 7.52 10.96
CA GLY A 438 -9.15 8.87 10.39
C GLY A 438 -10.55 9.47 10.59
N LEU A 439 -11.60 8.64 10.64
CA LEU A 439 -12.97 9.05 10.92
C LEU A 439 -13.18 9.51 12.37
N GLY A 440 -12.59 8.82 13.34
CA GLY A 440 -12.62 9.23 14.74
C GLY A 440 -11.97 10.60 14.95
N VAL A 441 -10.89 10.88 14.22
CA VAL A 441 -10.28 12.23 14.21
C VAL A 441 -11.23 13.25 13.60
N CYS A 442 -11.84 12.98 12.45
CA CYS A 442 -12.83 13.88 11.84
C CYS A 442 -13.99 14.21 12.79
N LYS A 443 -14.54 13.17 13.45
CA LYS A 443 -15.60 13.34 14.45
C LYS A 443 -15.15 14.24 15.60
N THR A 444 -13.94 13.99 16.14
CA THR A 444 -13.37 14.81 17.21
C THR A 444 -13.25 16.27 16.78
N LEU A 445 -12.74 16.54 15.58
CA LEU A 445 -12.62 17.90 15.06
C LEU A 445 -13.98 18.59 14.85
N ARG A 446 -15.03 17.86 14.43
CA ARG A 446 -16.39 18.39 14.35
C ARG A 446 -16.95 18.74 15.72
N ASP A 447 -16.79 17.85 16.69
CA ASP A 447 -17.26 18.06 18.07
C ASP A 447 -16.61 19.32 18.66
N MET A 448 -15.29 19.49 18.47
CA MET A 448 -14.55 20.68 18.89
C MET A 448 -15.04 21.98 18.22
N LEU A 449 -15.37 21.95 16.92
CA LEU A 449 -15.95 23.11 16.21
C LEU A 449 -17.33 23.49 16.75
N MET A 450 -18.17 22.51 17.11
CA MET A 450 -19.50 22.77 17.65
C MET A 450 -19.43 23.37 19.06
N GLU A 451 -18.52 22.88 19.90
CA GLU A 451 -18.30 23.40 21.26
C GLU A 451 -17.83 24.86 21.23
N ASP A 452 -16.89 25.20 20.36
CA ASP A 452 -16.40 26.58 20.19
C ASP A 452 -17.51 27.53 19.70
N ALA A 453 -18.31 27.12 18.72
CA ALA A 453 -19.44 27.89 18.22
C ALA A 453 -20.56 28.10 19.26
N SER A 454 -20.65 27.24 20.27
CA SER A 454 -21.62 27.36 21.38
C SER A 454 -21.12 28.22 22.55
N SER A 455 -19.82 28.50 22.59
CA SER A 455 -19.14 29.22 23.68
C SER A 455 -18.92 30.70 23.40
N GLY A 456 -19.10 31.15 22.15
CA GLY A 456 -19.09 32.55 21.71
C GLY A 456 -20.48 33.07 21.41
#